data_AF-A0A933EJQ1-F1
#
_entry.id   AF-A0A933EJQ1-F1
#
_cell.length_a   1.000
_cell.length_b   1.000
_cell.length_c   1.000
_cell.angle_alpha   90.00
_cell.angle_beta   90.00
_cell.angle_gamma   90.00
#
_symmetry.space_group_name_H-M   'P 1'
#
loop_
_entity.id
_entity.type
_entity.pdbx_description
1 polymer ?
#
loop_
_entity_poly.entity_id
_entity_poly.type
_entity_poly.pdbx_seq_one_letter_code
_entity_poly.pdbx_strand_id
1 'polypeptide(L)'
;MLCAYGITSKGQRDLISFRQATAESEAQWEAFLGDLYDRGLRGRALRLITTDGCPGLHRALDTVYPYVPRQRCWADKLRNVAAKLPRKHQESCLGEAKRVYQATTRREAVQRFRAWAAAWRCLVPIAVACLEGDLEELVPFLGCPQTHWRKVCTTNAIERAFREVRRRTRPMSCFQNSTSVDRIIYGVISHLNKAWEAKPLRELTHNA
;
A
#
# COMPACT_ATOMS: atom_id res chain seq x y z
N MET A 1 5.18 9.13 -10.97
CA MET A 1 6.33 8.91 -10.06
C MET A 1 6.10 7.59 -9.36
N LEU A 2 7.07 6.69 -9.45
CA LEU A 2 7.04 5.40 -8.77
C LEU A 2 7.80 5.55 -7.45
N CYS A 3 7.34 4.92 -6.38
CA CYS A 3 8.00 4.96 -5.08
C CYS A 3 7.90 3.63 -4.34
N ALA A 4 8.94 3.35 -3.57
CA ALA A 4 8.99 2.25 -2.62
C ALA A 4 9.13 2.80 -1.21
N TYR A 5 8.21 2.37 -0.34
CA TYR A 5 8.24 2.67 1.08
C TYR A 5 8.43 1.36 1.85
N GLY A 6 9.43 1.34 2.72
CA GLY A 6 9.80 0.17 3.51
C GLY A 6 9.63 0.39 5.00
N ILE A 7 9.37 -0.73 5.67
CA ILE A 7 9.40 -0.82 7.13
C ILE A 7 10.37 -1.94 7.46
N THR A 8 11.43 -1.63 8.22
CA THR A 8 12.40 -2.64 8.64
C THR A 8 11.82 -3.53 9.75
N SER A 9 12.50 -4.64 10.06
CA SER A 9 12.13 -5.49 11.21
C SER A 9 12.10 -4.69 12.52
N LYS A 10 12.99 -3.72 12.67
CA LYS A 10 13.10 -2.81 13.82
C LYS A 10 12.03 -1.71 13.85
N GLY A 11 11.06 -1.73 12.93
CA GLY A 11 10.01 -0.72 12.84
C GLY A 11 10.47 0.65 12.32
N GLN A 12 11.70 0.76 11.79
CA GLN A 12 12.16 1.96 11.11
C GLN A 12 11.48 2.07 9.75
N ARG A 13 11.20 3.30 9.33
CA ARG A 13 10.32 3.59 8.20
C ARG A 13 11.02 4.56 7.27
N ASP A 14 11.19 4.17 6.02
CA ASP A 14 11.87 4.98 5.03
C ASP A 14 11.21 4.84 3.67
N LEU A 15 11.17 5.93 2.92
CA LEU A 15 10.96 5.88 1.49
C LEU A 15 12.33 5.56 0.87
N ILE A 16 12.47 4.32 0.40
CA ILE A 16 13.75 3.69 0.02
C ILE A 16 14.21 4.15 -1.36
N SER A 17 13.25 4.32 -2.28
CA SER A 17 13.54 4.74 -3.65
C SER A 17 12.35 5.43 -4.29
N PHE A 18 12.63 6.32 -5.22
CA PHE A 18 11.65 6.96 -6.08
C PHE A 18 12.19 7.04 -7.50
N ARG A 19 11.29 7.08 -8.48
CA ARG A 19 11.65 7.23 -9.89
C ARG A 19 10.62 8.08 -10.62
N GLN A 20 11.10 9.03 -11.42
CA GLN A 20 10.26 9.69 -12.41
C GLN A 20 9.91 8.69 -13.52
N ALA A 21 8.62 8.52 -13.77
CA ALA A 21 8.12 7.63 -14.81
C ALA A 21 7.03 8.37 -15.58
N THR A 22 7.04 8.20 -16.90
CA THR A 22 6.05 8.77 -17.83
C THR A 22 4.73 8.00 -17.82
N ALA A 23 4.79 6.72 -17.47
CA ALA A 23 3.63 5.84 -17.33
C ALA A 23 3.88 4.80 -16.22
N GLU A 24 2.80 4.21 -15.71
CA GLU A 24 2.83 3.07 -14.79
C GLU A 24 2.81 1.74 -15.55
N SER A 25 3.63 1.64 -16.60
CA SER A 25 3.76 0.42 -17.39
C SER A 25 4.58 -0.63 -16.63
N GLU A 26 4.37 -1.88 -17.00
CA GLU A 26 5.13 -3.02 -16.47
C GLU A 26 6.64 -2.84 -16.62
N ALA A 27 7.13 -2.45 -17.80
CA ALA A 27 8.54 -2.20 -18.03
C ALA A 27 9.14 -1.12 -17.11
N GLN A 28 8.37 -0.07 -16.78
CA GLN A 28 8.82 0.97 -15.85
C GLN A 28 8.89 0.44 -14.41
N TRP A 29 7.93 -0.40 -14.02
CA TRP A 29 7.93 -1.06 -12.72
C TRP A 29 9.02 -2.13 -12.60
N GLU A 30 9.25 -2.96 -13.61
CA GLU A 30 10.34 -3.94 -13.63
C GLU A 30 11.69 -3.25 -13.50
N ALA A 31 11.92 -2.19 -14.27
CA ALA A 31 13.17 -1.43 -14.18
C ALA A 31 13.34 -0.74 -12.80
N PHE A 32 12.26 -0.32 -12.15
CA PHE A 32 12.30 0.25 -10.80
C PHE A 32 12.54 -0.81 -9.72
N LEU A 33 11.87 -1.95 -9.80
CA LEU A 33 12.02 -3.07 -8.87
C LEU A 33 13.37 -3.77 -9.04
N GLY A 34 13.90 -3.83 -10.26
CA GLY A 34 15.23 -4.31 -10.60
C GLY A 34 16.33 -3.48 -9.95
N ASP A 35 16.25 -2.14 -10.01
CA ASP A 35 17.19 -1.25 -9.29
C ASP A 35 17.22 -1.57 -7.78
N LEU A 36 16.05 -1.75 -7.16
CA LEU A 36 15.95 -2.13 -5.75
C LEU A 36 16.57 -3.51 -5.48
N TYR A 37 16.33 -4.47 -6.37
CA TYR A 37 16.86 -5.82 -6.27
C TYR A 37 18.39 -5.82 -6.34
N ASP A 38 18.97 -5.06 -7.28
CA ASP A 38 20.41 -4.93 -7.48
C ASP A 38 21.09 -4.20 -6.32
N ARG A 39 20.41 -3.22 -5.72
CA ARG A 39 20.84 -2.56 -4.47
C ARG A 39 20.74 -3.44 -3.23
N GLY A 40 20.24 -4.67 -3.36
CA GLY A 40 20.25 -5.69 -2.32
C GLY A 40 18.92 -5.96 -1.63
N LEU A 41 17.81 -5.34 -2.08
CA LEU A 41 16.46 -5.64 -1.57
C LEU A 41 15.96 -6.98 -2.12
N ARG A 42 16.65 -8.08 -1.79
CA ARG A 42 16.32 -9.42 -2.31
C ARG A 42 15.02 -9.93 -1.67
N GLY A 43 14.25 -10.73 -2.42
CA GLY A 43 12.95 -11.26 -1.97
C GLY A 43 12.98 -11.98 -0.61
N ARG A 44 14.07 -12.69 -0.28
CA ARG A 44 14.25 -13.35 1.03
C ARG A 44 14.23 -12.40 2.24
N ALA A 45 14.51 -11.12 2.03
CA ALA A 45 14.46 -10.09 3.07
C ALA A 45 13.07 -9.45 3.20
N LEU A 46 12.14 -9.76 2.29
CA LEU A 46 10.81 -9.18 2.25
C LEU A 46 9.79 -10.15 2.84
N ARG A 47 8.99 -9.67 3.79
CA ARG A 47 7.86 -10.45 4.34
C ARG A 47 6.56 -10.22 3.59
N LEU A 48 6.36 -9.01 3.08
CA LEU A 48 5.13 -8.61 2.41
C LEU A 48 5.39 -7.40 1.50
N ILE A 49 4.74 -7.36 0.34
CA ILE A 49 4.67 -6.19 -0.53
C ILE A 49 3.21 -5.73 -0.62
N THR A 50 2.93 -4.48 -0.25
CA THR A 50 1.58 -3.89 -0.39
C THR A 50 1.51 -2.97 -1.60
N THR A 51 0.47 -3.12 -2.40
CA THR A 51 0.25 -2.41 -3.67
C THR A 51 -1.14 -1.77 -3.71
N ASP A 52 -1.34 -0.75 -4.54
CA ASP A 52 -2.65 -0.15 -4.82
C ASP A 52 -3.51 -0.98 -5.79
N GLY A 53 -2.90 -1.99 -6.45
CA GLY A 53 -3.54 -2.84 -7.44
C GLY A 53 -3.33 -2.38 -8.88
N CYS A 54 -2.29 -1.59 -9.16
CA CYS A 54 -1.87 -1.27 -10.52
C CYS A 54 -1.45 -2.56 -11.28
N PRO A 55 -2.09 -2.92 -12.41
CA PRO A 55 -1.79 -4.16 -13.13
C PRO A 55 -0.34 -4.26 -13.62
N GLY A 56 0.25 -3.13 -14.03
CA GLY A 56 1.65 -3.08 -14.46
C GLY A 56 2.62 -3.44 -13.32
N LEU A 57 2.32 -2.98 -12.10
CA LEU A 57 3.11 -3.34 -10.91
C LEU A 57 2.94 -4.82 -10.55
N HIS A 58 1.74 -5.37 -10.68
CA HIS A 58 1.49 -6.78 -10.36
C HIS A 58 2.30 -7.71 -11.24
N ARG A 59 2.30 -7.50 -12.56
CA ARG A 59 3.09 -8.31 -13.49
C ARG A 59 4.60 -8.18 -13.23
N ALA A 60 5.08 -6.94 -12.98
CA ALA A 60 6.47 -6.72 -12.64
C ALA A 60 6.90 -7.40 -11.32
N LEU A 61 6.01 -7.49 -10.34
CA LEU A 61 6.25 -8.21 -9.08
C LEU A 61 6.33 -9.73 -9.29
N ASP A 62 5.49 -10.28 -10.18
CA ASP A 62 5.53 -11.69 -10.54
C ASP A 62 6.88 -12.06 -11.20
N THR A 63 7.52 -11.12 -11.92
CA THR A 63 8.87 -11.28 -12.49
C THR A 63 9.97 -11.13 -11.42
N VAL A 64 9.98 -10.03 -10.66
CA VAL A 64 11.13 -9.65 -9.82
C VAL A 64 11.08 -10.28 -8.41
N TYR A 65 9.88 -10.46 -7.85
CA TYR A 65 9.66 -10.96 -6.48
C TYR A 65 8.59 -12.07 -6.41
N PRO A 66 8.69 -13.16 -7.22
CA PRO A 66 7.62 -14.15 -7.39
C PRO A 66 7.16 -14.84 -6.11
N TYR A 67 8.06 -15.02 -5.14
CA TYR A 67 7.79 -15.77 -3.91
C TYR A 67 7.39 -14.89 -2.72
N VAL A 68 7.36 -13.57 -2.89
CA VAL A 68 7.03 -12.65 -1.80
C VAL A 68 5.52 -12.48 -1.71
N PRO A 69 4.89 -12.67 -0.54
CA PRO A 69 3.47 -12.45 -0.39
C PRO A 69 3.08 -11.03 -0.83
N ARG A 70 2.09 -10.94 -1.72
CA ARG A 70 1.53 -9.68 -2.21
C ARG A 70 0.24 -9.36 -1.48
N GLN A 71 0.07 -8.09 -1.16
CA GLN A 71 -1.15 -7.56 -0.60
C GLN A 71 -1.68 -6.38 -1.42
N ARG A 72 -3.01 -6.30 -1.50
CA ARG A 72 -3.72 -5.11 -1.97
C ARG A 72 -4.03 -4.16 -0.80
N CYS A 73 -3.87 -2.87 -1.05
CA CYS A 73 -4.17 -1.82 -0.09
C CYS A 73 -5.67 -1.78 0.26
N TRP A 74 -5.99 -1.79 1.55
CA TRP A 74 -7.37 -1.67 2.01
C TRP A 74 -8.01 -0.34 1.66
N ALA A 75 -7.25 0.76 1.68
CA ALA A 75 -7.78 2.09 1.37
C ALA A 75 -8.22 2.18 -0.10
N ASP A 76 -7.38 1.72 -1.04
CA ASP A 76 -7.71 1.64 -2.47
C ASP A 76 -8.89 0.69 -2.70
N LYS A 77 -8.89 -0.47 -2.03
CA LYS A 77 -9.97 -1.43 -2.19
C LYS A 77 -11.31 -0.89 -1.71
N LEU A 78 -11.35 -0.25 -0.55
CA LEU A 78 -12.58 0.36 -0.02
C LEU A 78 -13.06 1.52 -0.91
N ARG A 79 -12.16 2.28 -1.55
CA ARG A 79 -12.54 3.27 -2.58
C ARG A 79 -13.20 2.60 -3.80
N ASN A 80 -12.67 1.47 -4.27
CA ASN A 80 -13.27 0.70 -5.37
C ASN A 80 -14.64 0.11 -5.01
N VAL A 81 -14.81 -0.34 -3.76
CA VAL A 81 -16.12 -0.78 -3.24
C VAL A 81 -17.08 0.40 -3.16
N ALA A 82 -16.65 1.55 -2.63
CA ALA A 82 -17.46 2.77 -2.53
C ALA A 82 -17.99 3.25 -3.89
N ALA A 83 -17.17 3.19 -4.94
CA ALA A 83 -17.56 3.56 -6.30
C ALA A 83 -18.69 2.69 -6.87
N LYS A 84 -18.88 1.47 -6.33
CA LYS A 84 -19.92 0.51 -6.71
C LYS A 84 -21.14 0.56 -5.80
N LEU A 85 -21.17 1.49 -4.84
CA LEU A 85 -22.25 1.64 -3.86
C LEU A 85 -23.05 2.92 -4.11
N PRO A 86 -24.41 2.85 -4.04
CA PRO A 86 -25.23 4.04 -3.93
C PRO A 86 -24.85 4.86 -2.69
N ARG A 87 -24.82 6.20 -2.79
CA ARG A 87 -24.40 7.10 -1.70
C ARG A 87 -25.10 6.80 -0.36
N LYS A 88 -26.39 6.48 -0.38
CA LYS A 88 -27.19 6.12 0.80
C LYS A 88 -26.63 4.95 1.63
N HIS A 89 -25.92 4.01 0.99
CA HIS A 89 -25.41 2.81 1.65
C HIS A 89 -23.90 2.87 1.91
N GLN A 90 -23.19 3.87 1.39
CA GLN A 90 -21.72 3.92 1.46
C GLN A 90 -21.22 3.93 2.90
N GLU A 91 -21.76 4.78 3.77
CA GLU A 91 -21.25 4.91 5.14
C GLU A 91 -21.42 3.62 5.94
N SER A 92 -22.63 3.06 5.96
CA SER A 92 -22.95 1.83 6.70
C SER A 92 -22.21 0.61 6.12
N CYS A 93 -22.25 0.41 4.81
CA CYS A 93 -21.61 -0.72 4.15
C CYS A 93 -20.07 -0.70 4.31
N LEU A 94 -19.43 0.46 4.12
CA LEU A 94 -17.98 0.59 4.29
C LEU A 94 -17.57 0.56 5.77
N GLY A 95 -18.41 1.08 6.67
CA GLY A 95 -18.20 1.01 8.11
C GLY A 95 -18.10 -0.44 8.60
N GLU A 96 -18.99 -1.30 8.12
CA GLU A 96 -18.94 -2.73 8.40
C GLU A 96 -17.80 -3.44 7.67
N ALA A 97 -17.54 -3.11 6.40
CA ALA A 97 -16.42 -3.69 5.65
C ALA A 97 -15.07 -3.43 6.33
N LYS A 98 -14.89 -2.27 6.98
CA LYS A 98 -13.68 -1.96 7.77
C LYS A 98 -13.44 -2.95 8.91
N ARG A 99 -14.50 -3.56 9.46
CA ARG A 99 -14.35 -4.55 10.54
C ARG A 99 -13.63 -5.80 10.07
N VAL A 100 -13.64 -6.10 8.77
CA VAL A 100 -12.93 -7.26 8.19
C VAL A 100 -11.43 -7.17 8.44
N TYR A 101 -10.79 -6.03 8.13
CA TYR A 101 -9.35 -5.87 8.35
C TYR A 101 -8.97 -5.51 9.78
N GLN A 102 -9.95 -5.21 10.64
CA GLN A 102 -9.76 -5.10 12.09
C GLN A 102 -9.75 -6.47 12.79
N ALA A 103 -9.89 -7.57 12.04
CA ALA A 103 -9.74 -8.91 12.58
C ALA A 103 -8.32 -9.17 13.08
N THR A 104 -8.18 -10.07 14.04
CA THR A 104 -6.91 -10.48 14.63
C THR A 104 -6.34 -11.73 13.98
N THR A 105 -7.19 -12.54 13.33
CA THR A 105 -6.78 -13.76 12.64
C THR A 105 -7.40 -13.85 11.26
N ARG A 106 -6.78 -14.62 10.35
CA ARG A 106 -7.33 -14.85 9.01
C ARG A 106 -8.71 -15.51 9.06
N ARG A 107 -8.91 -16.46 9.99
CA ARG A 107 -10.21 -17.12 10.21
C ARG A 107 -11.28 -16.11 10.60
N GLU A 108 -10.96 -15.21 11.54
CA GLU A 108 -11.86 -14.15 11.96
C GLU A 108 -12.15 -13.16 10.82
N ALA A 109 -11.15 -12.78 10.03
CA ALA A 109 -11.33 -11.91 8.86
C ALA A 109 -12.33 -12.53 7.86
N VAL A 110 -12.18 -13.81 7.55
CA VAL A 110 -13.10 -14.55 6.66
C VAL A 110 -14.50 -14.64 7.26
N GLN A 111 -14.63 -14.89 8.57
CA GLN A 111 -15.93 -14.93 9.24
C GLN A 111 -16.64 -13.57 9.18
N ARG A 112 -15.93 -12.49 9.49
CA ARG A 112 -16.46 -11.12 9.42
C ARG A 112 -16.84 -10.76 7.98
N PHE A 113 -16.03 -11.17 6.99
CA PHE A 113 -16.34 -10.98 5.58
C PHE A 113 -17.63 -11.72 5.18
N ARG A 114 -17.79 -12.99 5.59
CA ARG A 114 -19.00 -13.77 5.29
C ARG A 114 -20.27 -13.14 5.87
N ALA A 115 -20.20 -12.67 7.11
CA ALA A 115 -21.31 -11.97 7.75
C ALA A 115 -21.67 -10.68 7.01
N TRP A 116 -20.66 -9.87 6.66
CA TRP A 116 -20.84 -8.66 5.85
C TRP A 116 -21.42 -8.97 4.46
N ALA A 117 -20.87 -9.97 3.77
CA ALA A 117 -21.35 -10.39 2.47
C ALA A 117 -22.81 -10.84 2.53
N ALA A 118 -23.21 -11.63 3.54
CA ALA A 118 -24.60 -12.05 3.72
C ALA A 118 -25.56 -10.86 3.90
N ALA A 119 -25.17 -9.86 4.70
CA ALA A 119 -26.00 -8.68 4.94
C ALA A 119 -26.18 -7.80 3.68
N TRP A 120 -25.13 -7.68 2.86
CA TRP A 120 -25.10 -6.71 1.75
C TRP A 120 -25.32 -7.32 0.37
N ARG A 121 -25.22 -8.63 0.19
CA ARG A 121 -25.26 -9.28 -1.14
C ARG A 121 -26.57 -9.06 -1.89
N CYS A 122 -27.70 -9.04 -1.19
CA CYS A 122 -29.00 -8.76 -1.83
C CYS A 122 -29.15 -7.29 -2.26
N LEU A 123 -28.55 -6.36 -1.51
CA LEU A 123 -28.68 -4.92 -1.77
C LEU A 123 -27.67 -4.40 -2.78
N VAL A 124 -26.43 -4.87 -2.70
CA VAL A 124 -25.28 -4.34 -3.44
C VAL A 124 -24.34 -5.47 -3.92
N PRO A 125 -24.83 -6.41 -4.75
CA PRO A 125 -24.08 -7.61 -5.15
C PRO A 125 -22.75 -7.30 -5.82
N ILE A 126 -22.70 -6.23 -6.64
CA ILE A 126 -21.50 -5.81 -7.37
C ILE A 126 -20.40 -5.31 -6.41
N ALA A 127 -20.78 -4.63 -5.33
CA ALA A 127 -19.85 -4.15 -4.30
C ALA A 127 -19.31 -5.30 -3.44
N VAL A 128 -20.16 -6.27 -3.11
CA VAL A 128 -19.76 -7.50 -2.40
C VAL A 128 -18.79 -8.33 -3.25
N ALA A 129 -19.16 -8.61 -4.50
CA ALA A 129 -18.30 -9.34 -5.44
C ALA A 129 -16.95 -8.64 -5.68
N CYS A 130 -16.95 -7.29 -5.66
CA CYS A 130 -15.72 -6.51 -5.69
C CYS A 130 -14.79 -6.93 -4.54
N LEU A 131 -15.23 -6.84 -3.29
CA LEU A 131 -14.39 -7.19 -2.15
C LEU A 131 -14.03 -8.69 -2.12
N GLU A 132 -14.99 -9.56 -2.46
CA GLU A 132 -14.82 -11.01 -2.50
C GLU A 132 -13.67 -11.48 -3.39
N GLY A 133 -13.57 -10.92 -4.60
CA GLY A 133 -12.55 -11.32 -5.57
C GLY A 133 -11.11 -11.10 -5.11
N ASP A 134 -10.88 -10.19 -4.15
CA ASP A 134 -9.53 -9.86 -3.67
C ASP A 134 -9.30 -10.21 -2.20
N LEU A 135 -10.23 -10.92 -1.54
CA LEU A 135 -10.14 -11.16 -0.09
C LEU A 135 -8.80 -11.78 0.32
N GLU A 136 -8.33 -12.74 -0.47
CA GLU A 136 -7.06 -13.43 -0.23
C GLU A 136 -5.85 -12.52 -0.37
N GLU A 137 -5.92 -11.52 -1.25
CA GLU A 137 -4.88 -10.49 -1.40
C GLU A 137 -4.99 -9.38 -0.35
N LEU A 138 -6.07 -9.30 0.44
CA LEU A 138 -6.29 -8.22 1.40
C LEU A 138 -5.85 -8.57 2.84
N VAL A 139 -5.86 -9.85 3.19
CA VAL A 139 -5.52 -10.36 4.54
C VAL A 139 -4.04 -10.72 4.83
N PRO A 140 -3.09 -10.73 3.87
CA PRO A 140 -1.70 -11.15 4.17
C PRO A 140 -0.97 -10.36 5.27
N PHE A 141 -1.34 -9.10 5.53
CA PHE A 141 -0.75 -8.30 6.62
C PHE A 141 -0.90 -8.94 7.99
N LEU A 142 -1.87 -9.83 8.19
CA LEU A 142 -2.05 -10.56 9.45
C LEU A 142 -0.85 -11.46 9.78
N GLY A 143 -0.01 -11.79 8.80
CA GLY A 143 1.28 -12.48 9.02
C GLY A 143 2.43 -11.57 9.48
N CYS A 144 2.24 -10.24 9.48
CA CYS A 144 3.20 -9.28 10.01
C CYS A 144 3.00 -9.05 11.53
N PRO A 145 3.97 -8.44 12.24
CA PRO A 145 3.75 -8.03 13.63
C PRO A 145 2.55 -7.11 13.78
N GLN A 146 1.75 -7.31 14.83
CA GLN A 146 0.49 -6.59 15.06
C GLN A 146 0.66 -5.06 15.11
N THR A 147 1.79 -4.59 15.64
CA THR A 147 2.12 -3.15 15.70
C THR A 147 2.25 -2.51 14.31
N HIS A 148 2.58 -3.31 13.29
CA HIS A 148 2.78 -2.85 11.92
C HIS A 148 1.48 -2.86 11.10
N TRP A 149 0.45 -3.61 11.49
CA TRP A 149 -0.76 -3.83 10.70
C TRP A 149 -1.40 -2.53 10.20
N ARG A 150 -1.56 -1.54 11.09
CA ARG A 150 -2.15 -0.23 10.74
C ARG A 150 -1.42 0.51 9.61
N LYS A 151 -0.12 0.26 9.44
CA LYS A 151 0.69 0.89 8.39
C LYS A 151 0.76 0.00 7.16
N VAL A 152 1.01 -1.28 7.36
CA VAL A 152 1.19 -2.25 6.29
C VAL A 152 -0.09 -2.46 5.47
N CYS A 153 -1.28 -2.36 6.09
CA CYS A 153 -2.55 -2.54 5.37
C CYS A 153 -2.91 -1.41 4.38
N THR A 154 -2.16 -0.30 4.35
CA THR A 154 -2.46 0.86 3.50
C THR A 154 -1.23 1.48 2.84
N THR A 155 -1.40 2.08 1.66
CA THR A 155 -0.40 2.88 0.94
C THR A 155 -0.42 4.37 1.33
N ASN A 156 -1.16 4.74 2.39
CA ASN A 156 -1.35 6.12 2.84
C ASN A 156 -0.05 6.90 3.08
N ALA A 157 1.02 6.22 3.50
CA ALA A 157 2.33 6.86 3.70
C ALA A 157 2.89 7.41 2.38
N ILE A 158 2.78 6.64 1.30
CA ILE A 158 3.20 7.02 -0.05
C ILE A 158 2.28 8.13 -0.58
N GLU A 159 0.96 7.98 -0.44
CA GLU A 159 0.01 9.01 -0.87
C GLU A 159 0.27 10.37 -0.19
N ARG A 160 0.61 10.34 1.10
CA ARG A 160 1.00 11.53 1.85
C ARG A 160 2.29 12.13 1.32
N ALA A 161 3.31 11.31 1.05
CA ALA A 161 4.55 11.78 0.45
C ALA A 161 4.30 12.44 -0.93
N PHE A 162 3.45 11.84 -1.77
CA PHE A 162 3.06 12.42 -3.06
C PHE A 162 2.33 13.76 -2.91
N ARG A 163 1.53 13.91 -1.85
CA ARG A 163 0.87 15.18 -1.54
C ARG A 163 1.88 16.26 -1.16
N GLU A 164 2.87 15.94 -0.33
CA GLU A 164 3.92 16.89 0.06
C GLU A 164 4.80 17.30 -1.13
N VAL A 165 5.14 16.34 -2.00
CA VAL A 165 5.85 16.64 -3.26
C VAL A 165 5.03 17.60 -4.11
N ARG A 166 3.75 17.28 -4.37
CA ARG A 166 2.85 18.16 -5.16
C ARG A 166 2.69 19.54 -4.52
N ARG A 167 2.64 19.63 -3.20
CA ARG A 167 2.55 20.91 -2.49
C ARG A 167 3.75 21.80 -2.78
N ARG A 168 4.96 21.23 -2.91
CA ARG A 168 6.19 21.97 -3.20
C ARG A 168 6.37 22.26 -4.68
N THR A 169 5.94 21.36 -5.56
CA THR A 169 6.14 21.53 -7.01
C THR A 169 5.04 22.38 -7.67
N ARG A 170 3.82 22.41 -7.13
CA ARG A 170 2.68 23.15 -7.72
C ARG A 170 2.96 24.64 -8.00
N PRO A 171 3.62 25.42 -7.11
CA PRO A 171 3.93 26.82 -7.38
C PRO A 171 4.99 27.04 -8.47
N MET A 172 5.78 26.01 -8.80
CA MET A 172 6.93 26.15 -9.70
C MET A 172 6.54 26.09 -11.19
N SER A 173 5.32 25.64 -11.51
CA SER A 173 4.70 25.55 -12.85
C SER A 173 5.44 24.69 -13.88
N CYS A 174 6.72 24.98 -14.18
CA CYS A 174 7.58 24.23 -15.08
C CYS A 174 8.99 24.05 -14.51
N PHE A 175 9.68 23.03 -15.01
CA PHE A 175 11.06 22.73 -14.63
C PHE A 175 11.95 22.73 -15.87
N GLN A 176 13.18 23.19 -15.71
CA GLN A 176 14.16 23.27 -16.81
C GLN A 176 14.68 21.89 -17.24
N ASN A 177 14.79 20.94 -16.30
CA ASN A 177 15.20 19.57 -16.57
C ASN A 177 14.65 18.61 -15.51
N SER A 178 14.63 17.31 -15.82
CA SER A 178 14.18 16.25 -14.92
C SER A 178 15.02 16.16 -13.64
N THR A 179 16.33 16.37 -13.72
CA THR A 179 17.24 16.34 -12.56
C THR A 179 16.88 17.39 -11.50
N SER A 180 16.38 18.56 -11.91
CA SER A 180 15.92 19.61 -10.99
C SER A 180 14.68 19.18 -10.22
N VAL A 181 13.78 18.45 -10.87
CA VAL A 181 12.61 17.83 -10.22
C VAL A 181 13.08 16.77 -9.21
N ASP A 182 14.04 15.93 -9.59
CA ASP A 182 14.59 14.89 -8.70
C ASP A 182 15.18 15.48 -7.43
N ARG A 183 15.91 16.60 -7.52
CA ARG A 183 16.48 17.27 -6.34
C ARG A 183 15.41 17.74 -5.36
N ILE A 184 14.30 18.27 -5.87
CA ILE A 184 13.18 18.73 -5.02
C ILE A 184 12.47 17.53 -4.40
N ILE A 185 12.19 16.49 -5.19
CA ILE A 185 11.60 15.25 -4.69
C ILE A 185 12.48 14.65 -3.60
N TYR A 186 13.79 14.53 -3.85
CA TYR A 186 14.77 14.03 -2.89
C TYR A 186 14.79 14.88 -1.61
N GLY A 187 14.78 16.21 -1.72
CA GLY A 187 14.72 17.11 -0.56
C GLY A 187 13.47 16.89 0.30
N VAL A 188 12.29 16.74 -0.33
CA VAL A 188 11.03 16.44 0.39
C VAL A 188 11.09 15.07 1.04
N ILE A 189 11.55 14.05 0.32
CA ILE A 189 11.63 12.67 0.82
C ILE A 189 12.63 12.58 1.97
N SER A 190 13.81 13.19 1.84
CA SER A 190 14.82 13.23 2.90
C SER A 190 14.27 13.90 4.16
N HIS A 191 13.51 15.00 4.02
CA HIS A 191 12.83 15.63 5.14
C HIS A 191 11.78 14.71 5.79
N LEU A 192 11.00 13.97 5.00
CA LEU A 192 10.01 13.02 5.51
C LEU A 192 10.67 11.84 6.24
N ASN A 193 11.75 11.27 5.69
CA ASN A 193 12.48 10.17 6.32
C ASN A 193 13.05 10.62 7.67
N LYS A 194 13.68 11.81 7.76
CA LYS A 194 14.14 12.38 9.04
C LYS A 194 13.02 12.54 10.06
N ALA A 195 11.84 12.98 9.63
CA ALA A 195 10.68 13.10 10.51
C ALA A 195 10.14 11.73 10.98
N TRP A 196 10.30 10.67 10.17
CA TRP A 196 9.91 9.32 10.53
C TRP A 196 10.90 8.61 11.43
N GLU A 197 12.19 8.89 11.28
CA GLU A 197 13.28 8.38 12.12
C GLU A 197 13.08 8.76 13.59
N ALA A 198 12.61 9.99 13.85
CA ALA A 198 12.25 10.44 15.19
C ALA A 198 11.04 9.71 15.81
N LYS A 199 10.32 8.87 15.06
CA LYS A 199 9.07 8.20 15.48
C LYS A 199 8.99 6.75 14.98
N PRO A 200 9.89 5.84 15.38
CA PRO A 200 9.85 4.45 14.93
C PRO A 200 8.55 3.75 15.35
N LEU A 201 8.12 2.74 14.60
CA LEU A 201 7.05 1.85 15.07
C LEU A 201 7.59 1.05 16.25
N ARG A 202 6.85 1.05 17.36
CA ARG A 202 7.25 0.26 18.53
C ARG A 202 7.21 -1.23 18.19
N GLU A 203 8.27 -1.95 18.52
CA GLU A 203 8.18 -3.38 18.73
C GLU A 203 7.37 -3.62 20.00
N LEU A 204 6.42 -4.57 19.96
CA LEU A 204 6.06 -5.26 21.19
C LEU A 204 7.20 -6.27 21.39
N THR A 205 8.22 -5.90 22.16
CA THR A 205 9.14 -6.88 22.75
C THR A 205 8.35 -7.73 23.72
N HIS A 206 7.64 -8.73 23.20
CA HIS A 206 7.45 -9.95 23.95
C HIS A 206 8.64 -10.83 23.59
N ASN A 207 9.68 -10.75 24.44
CA ASN A 207 10.38 -11.96 24.79
C ASN A 207 9.33 -12.90 25.39
N ALA A 208 8.93 -13.92 24.62
CA ALA A 208 8.28 -15.14 25.09
C ALA A 208 8.46 -16.21 24.02
#